data_AF-A0A7J7UUN5-F1
#
_entry.id   AF-A0A7J7UUN5-F1
#
_cell.length_a   1.000
_cell.length_b   1.000
_cell.length_c   1.000
_cell.angle_alpha   90.00
_cell.angle_beta   90.00
_cell.angle_gamma   90.00
#
_symmetry.space_group_name_H-M   'P 1'
#
loop_
_entity.id
_entity.type
_entity.pdbx_description
1 polymer ?
#
loop_
_entity_poly.entity_id
_entity_poly.type
_entity_poly.pdbx_seq_one_letter_code
_entity_poly.pdbx_strand_id
1 'polypeptide(L)'
;MSMEDPFFVVKGEVQKAVNTAQGLFQRWTELLQDPSTATREEIDWTTNELRNNLRSIEWDLEDLDETINILSVPFGPNRQIHKFLSSCLKHVHWAFPFITD
;
A
#
# COMPACT_ATOMS: atom_id res chain seq x y z
N MET A 1 14.98 -9.48 24.71
CA MET A 1 14.25 -9.22 23.46
C MET A 1 15.04 -8.18 22.70
N SER A 2 15.57 -8.51 21.52
CA SER A 2 16.23 -7.53 20.65
C SER A 2 15.15 -6.60 20.09
N MET A 3 15.28 -5.31 20.33
CA MET A 3 14.39 -4.29 19.77
C MET A 3 14.60 -4.31 18.25
N GLU A 4 13.63 -4.84 17.50
CA GLU A 4 13.65 -4.78 16.04
C GLU A 4 13.75 -3.32 15.61
N ASP A 5 14.56 -3.04 14.59
CA ASP A 5 14.72 -1.68 14.08
C ASP A 5 13.35 -1.14 13.66
N PRO A 6 12.93 0.05 14.14
CA PRO A 6 11.65 0.65 13.78
C PRO A 6 11.43 0.70 12.26
N PHE A 7 12.49 0.85 11.46
CA PHE A 7 12.39 0.79 10.00
C PHE A 7 11.91 -0.58 9.49
N PHE A 8 12.43 -1.68 10.03
CA PHE A 8 12.04 -3.03 9.59
C PHE A 8 10.61 -3.37 10.02
N VAL A 9 10.17 -2.86 11.17
CA VAL A 9 8.78 -2.99 11.63
C VAL A 9 7.84 -2.30 10.65
N VAL A 10 8.05 -1.01 10.38
CA VAL A 10 7.18 -0.24 9.49
C VAL A 10 7.22 -0.78 8.05
N LYS A 11 8.41 -1.17 7.55
CA LYS A 11 8.52 -1.87 6.26
C LYS A 11 7.68 -3.14 6.21
N GLY A 12 7.67 -3.92 7.29
CA GLY A 12 6.85 -5.13 7.41
C GLY A 12 5.35 -4.84 7.39
N GLU A 13 4.92 -3.78 8.08
CA GLU A 13 3.53 -3.33 8.12
C GLU A 13 3.05 -2.83 6.76
N VAL A 14 3.83 -1.99 6.09
CA VAL A 14 3.54 -1.52 4.72
C VAL A 14 3.48 -2.70 3.74
N GLN A 15 4.42 -3.65 3.84
CA GLN A 15 4.40 -4.83 2.97
C GLN A 15 3.15 -5.68 3.21
N LYS A 16 2.69 -5.82 4.45
CA LYS A 16 1.46 -6.52 4.79
C LYS A 16 0.24 -5.78 4.23
N ALA A 17 0.18 -4.46 4.35
CA ALA A 17 -0.90 -3.66 3.80
C ALA A 17 -0.96 -3.77 2.27
N VAL A 18 0.19 -3.72 1.58
CA VAL A 18 0.27 -3.92 0.12
C VAL A 18 -0.24 -5.31 -0.29
N ASN A 19 0.12 -6.37 0.44
CA ASN A 19 -0.37 -7.72 0.14
C ASN A 19 -1.89 -7.82 0.33
N THR A 20 -2.45 -7.17 1.35
CA THR A 20 -3.91 -7.08 1.55
C THR A 20 -4.59 -6.34 0.40
N ALA A 21 -4.03 -5.20 -0.02
CA ALA A 21 -4.54 -4.41 -1.13
C ALA A 21 -4.52 -5.21 -2.45
N GLN A 22 -3.48 -6.02 -2.69
CA GLN A 22 -3.43 -6.92 -3.86
C GLN A 22 -4.55 -7.96 -3.84
N GLY A 23 -4.83 -8.58 -2.69
CA GLY A 23 -5.94 -9.52 -2.54
C GLY A 23 -7.30 -8.86 -2.78
N LEU A 24 -7.51 -7.67 -2.20
CA LEU A 24 -8.72 -6.88 -2.43
C LEU A 24 -8.88 -6.47 -3.90
N PHE A 25 -7.78 -6.10 -4.57
CA PHE A 25 -7.80 -5.75 -5.99
C PHE A 25 -8.15 -6.95 -6.89
N GLN A 26 -7.63 -8.15 -6.58
CA GLN A 26 -8.03 -9.37 -7.29
C GLN A 26 -9.52 -9.63 -7.14
N ARG A 27 -10.04 -9.59 -5.90
CA ARG A 27 -11.46 -9.78 -5.64
C ARG A 27 -12.31 -8.72 -6.36
N TRP A 28 -11.92 -7.46 -6.28
CA TRP A 28 -12.58 -6.36 -6.99
C TRP A 28 -12.64 -6.59 -8.50
N THR A 29 -11.54 -7.06 -9.10
CA THR A 29 -11.47 -7.37 -10.53
C THR A 29 -12.41 -8.53 -10.90
N GLU A 30 -12.48 -9.59 -10.10
CA GLU A 30 -13.41 -10.70 -10.29
C GLU A 30 -14.86 -10.24 -10.27
N LEU A 31 -15.21 -9.40 -9.28
CA LEU A 31 -16.58 -8.86 -9.12
C LEU A 31 -16.99 -7.99 -10.31
N LEU A 32 -16.05 -7.25 -10.92
CA LEU A 32 -16.33 -6.46 -12.11
C LEU A 32 -16.42 -7.29 -13.40
N GLN A 33 -15.67 -8.39 -13.49
CA GLN A 33 -15.70 -9.28 -14.66
C GLN A 33 -16.98 -10.12 -14.73
N ASP A 34 -17.56 -10.45 -13.58
CA ASP A 34 -18.82 -11.19 -13.51
C ASP A 34 -19.88 -10.47 -12.65
N PRO A 35 -20.58 -9.48 -13.23
CA PRO A 35 -21.65 -8.76 -12.54
C PRO A 35 -22.85 -9.63 -12.17
N SER A 36 -22.92 -10.88 -12.65
CA SER A 36 -24.02 -11.80 -12.36
C SER A 36 -23.88 -12.49 -11.01
N THR A 37 -22.64 -12.58 -10.49
CA THR A 37 -22.33 -13.18 -9.19
C THR A 37 -22.07 -12.15 -8.10
N ALA A 38 -21.77 -10.90 -8.48
CA ALA A 38 -21.49 -9.80 -7.57
C ALA A 38 -22.74 -8.96 -7.27
N THR A 39 -23.03 -8.70 -5.99
CA THR A 39 -24.00 -7.66 -5.63
C THR A 39 -23.35 -6.29 -5.70
N ARG A 40 -24.15 -5.25 -5.98
CA ARG A 40 -23.66 -3.87 -5.99
C ARG A 40 -23.04 -3.47 -4.65
N GLU A 41 -23.61 -3.95 -3.56
CA GLU A 41 -23.11 -3.74 -2.20
C GLU A 41 -21.72 -4.38 -1.96
N GLU A 42 -21.47 -5.56 -2.53
CA GLU A 42 -20.17 -6.24 -2.43
C GLU A 42 -19.09 -5.50 -3.24
N ILE A 43 -19.45 -5.00 -4.42
CA ILE A 43 -18.58 -4.16 -5.24
C ILE A 43 -18.26 -2.85 -4.51
N ASP A 44 -19.28 -2.15 -4.00
CA ASP A 44 -19.11 -0.88 -3.28
C ASP A 44 -18.24 -1.06 -2.02
N TRP A 45 -18.48 -2.12 -1.25
CA TRP A 45 -17.70 -2.44 -0.06
C TRP A 45 -16.24 -2.76 -0.42
N THR A 46 -16.01 -3.63 -1.40
CA THR A 46 -14.66 -4.03 -1.81
C THR A 46 -13.88 -2.83 -2.39
N THR A 47 -14.56 -1.97 -3.16
CA THR A 47 -13.98 -0.73 -3.70
C THR A 47 -13.59 0.22 -2.56
N ASN A 48 -14.46 0.43 -1.58
CA ASN A 48 -14.19 1.33 -0.46
C ASN A 48 -13.07 0.79 0.45
N GLU A 49 -13.05 -0.51 0.71
CA GLU A 49 -12.00 -1.15 1.52
C GLU A 49 -10.63 -1.05 0.84
N LEU A 50 -10.59 -1.28 -0.48
CA LEU A 50 -9.38 -1.10 -1.27
C LEU A 50 -8.91 0.35 -1.25
N ARG A 51 -9.82 1.34 -1.39
CA ARG A 51 -9.49 2.77 -1.26
C ARG A 51 -8.86 3.11 0.08
N ASN A 52 -9.42 2.61 1.16
CA ASN A 52 -8.93 2.88 2.51
C ASN A 52 -7.56 2.24 2.72
N ASN A 53 -7.35 1.00 2.25
CA ASN A 53 -6.04 0.34 2.31
C ASN A 53 -4.97 1.13 1.54
N LEU A 54 -5.26 1.50 0.29
CA LEU A 54 -4.32 2.26 -0.54
C LEU A 54 -3.97 3.63 0.07
N ARG A 55 -4.96 4.34 0.63
CA ARG A 55 -4.72 5.61 1.32
C ARG A 55 -3.85 5.44 2.57
N SER A 56 -4.11 4.39 3.37
CA SER A 56 -3.27 4.09 4.53
C SER A 56 -1.82 3.81 4.12
N ILE A 57 -1.62 3.06 3.03
CA ILE A 57 -0.29 2.79 2.49
C ILE A 57 0.38 4.09 2.04
N GLU A 58 -0.31 4.99 1.34
CA GLU A 58 0.26 6.28 0.93
C GLU A 58 0.75 7.10 2.13
N TRP A 59 -0.07 7.22 3.18
CA TRP A 59 0.32 7.93 4.39
C TRP A 59 1.52 7.27 5.10
N ASP A 60 1.52 5.94 5.25
CA ASP A 60 2.64 5.23 5.86
C ASP A 60 3.95 5.43 5.06
N LEU A 61 3.85 5.51 3.72
CA LEU A 61 4.99 5.77 2.83
C LEU A 61 5.48 7.22 2.92
N GLU A 62 4.57 8.19 3.06
CA GLU A 62 4.90 9.60 3.29
C GLU A 62 5.64 9.78 4.62
N ASP A 63 5.12 9.20 5.71
CA ASP A 63 5.75 9.23 7.04
C ASP A 63 7.13 8.54 7.04
N LEU A 64 7.27 7.45 6.28
CA LEU A 64 8.56 6.79 6.06
C LEU A 64 9.55 7.71 5.34
N ASP A 65 9.14 8.42 4.28
CA ASP A 65 10.01 9.33 3.53
C ASP A 65 10.45 10.52 4.41
N GLU A 66 9.54 11.09 5.20
CA GLU A 66 9.86 12.12 6.19
C GLU A 66 10.87 11.62 7.23
N THR A 67 10.66 10.42 7.77
CA THR A 67 11.57 9.80 8.75
C THR A 67 12.96 9.57 8.15
N ILE A 68 13.05 9.14 6.88
CA ILE A 68 14.33 8.98 6.17
C ILE A 68 15.02 10.32 6.01
N ASN A 69 14.30 11.38 5.63
CA ASN A 69 14.87 12.72 5.49
C ASN A 69 15.42 13.23 6.83
N ILE A 70 14.74 12.97 7.95
CA ILE A 70 15.22 13.32 9.30
C ILE A 70 16.46 12.48 9.69
N LEU A 71 16.48 11.18 9.38
CA LEU A 71 17.59 10.28 9.69
C LEU A 71 18.74 10.35 8.66
N SER A 72 18.60 11.16 7.60
CA SER A 72 19.62 11.39 6.58
C SER A 72 20.77 12.27 7.09
N VAL A 73 21.45 11.78 8.14
CA VAL A 73 22.84 12.13 8.39
C VAL A 73 23.68 11.71 7.16
N PRO A 74 24.70 12.51 6.76
CA PRO A 74 25.30 12.50 5.42
C PRO A 74 26.01 11.21 4.96
N PHE A 75 25.91 10.09 5.68
CA PHE A 75 26.70 8.87 5.45
C PHE A 75 25.91 7.53 5.45
N GLY A 76 24.58 7.52 5.33
CA GLY A 76 23.79 6.27 5.33
C GLY A 76 23.37 5.76 3.92
N PRO A 77 23.58 4.47 3.56
CA PRO A 77 23.18 3.95 2.25
C PRO A 77 21.71 3.51 2.25
N ASN A 78 20.77 4.46 2.26
CA ASN A 78 19.31 4.16 2.27
C ASN A 78 18.71 3.77 0.91
N ARG A 79 19.51 3.14 0.03
CA ARG A 79 19.09 2.73 -1.32
C ARG A 79 17.99 1.66 -1.30
N GLN A 80 17.85 0.90 -0.21
CA GLN A 80 16.77 -0.09 -0.07
C GLN A 80 15.42 0.56 0.22
N ILE A 81 15.39 1.67 0.97
CA ILE A 81 14.14 2.31 1.36
C ILE A 81 13.52 3.05 0.18
N HIS A 82 14.29 3.86 -0.55
CA HIS A 82 13.79 4.49 -1.78
C HIS A 82 13.32 3.48 -2.83
N LYS A 83 13.98 2.31 -2.93
CA LYS A 83 13.52 1.23 -3.81
C LYS A 83 12.19 0.63 -3.32
N PHE A 84 12.02 0.49 -2.01
CA PHE A 84 10.78 0.01 -1.41
C PHE A 84 9.64 1.01 -1.62
N LEU A 85 9.84 2.28 -1.25
CA LEU A 85 8.88 3.37 -1.46
C LEU A 85 8.47 3.46 -2.93
N SER A 86 9.45 3.48 -3.86
CA SER A 86 9.17 3.53 -5.30
C SER A 86 8.43 2.29 -5.81
N SER A 87 8.68 1.11 -5.24
CA SER A 87 7.95 -0.11 -5.60
C SER A 87 6.51 -0.09 -5.11
N CYS A 88 6.27 0.37 -3.88
CA CYS A 88 4.94 0.47 -3.29
C CYS A 88 4.11 1.55 -4.00
N LEU A 89 4.68 2.75 -4.21
CA LEU A 89 4.04 3.82 -4.98
C LEU A 89 3.62 3.36 -6.37
N LYS A 90 4.45 2.58 -7.09
CA LYS A 90 4.07 2.03 -8.41
C LYS A 90 2.88 1.09 -8.35
N HIS A 91 2.75 0.29 -7.29
CA HIS A 91 1.60 -0.61 -7.12
C HIS A 91 0.33 0.15 -6.76
N VAL A 92 0.44 1.17 -5.91
CA VAL A 92 -0.70 2.00 -5.49
C VAL A 92 -1.19 2.89 -6.63
N HIS A 93 -0.29 3.62 -7.30
CA HIS A 93 -0.64 4.49 -8.43
C HIS A 93 -1.22 3.72 -9.63
N TRP A 94 -0.87 2.45 -9.81
CA TRP A 94 -1.44 1.63 -10.88
C TRP A 94 -2.93 1.31 -10.63
N ALA A 95 -3.33 1.15 -9.37
CA ALA A 95 -4.71 0.86 -9.01
C ALA A 95 -5.59 2.13 -8.94
N PHE A 96 -4.99 3.30 -8.71
CA PHE A 96 -5.70 4.56 -8.47
C PHE A 96 -6.71 4.97 -9.57
N PRO A 97 -6.38 4.92 -10.89
CA PRO A 97 -7.29 5.33 -11.96
C PRO A 97 -8.56 4.50 -12.03
N PHE A 98 -8.50 3.25 -11.59
CA PHE A 98 -9.60 2.29 -11.64
C PHE A 98 -10.57 2.44 -10.47
N ILE A 99 -10.15 3.17 -9.44
CA ILE A 99 -10.83 3.25 -8.16
C ILE A 99 -11.49 4.62 -7.97
N THR A 100 -11.08 5.65 -8.73
CA THR A 100 -11.53 7.05 -8.55
C THR A 100 -12.74 7.51 -9.38
N ASP A 101 -13.37 6.64 -10.19
CA ASP A 101 -14.64 6.95 -10.87
C ASP A 101 -15.87 6.68 -9.97
#